data_AF-A0A136I1X9-F1
#
_entry.id   AF-A0A136I1X9-F1
#
_cell.length_a   1.000
_cell.length_b   1.000
_cell.length_c   1.000
_cell.angle_alpha   90.00
_cell.angle_beta   90.00
_cell.angle_gamma   90.00
#
_symmetry.space_group_name_H-M   'P 1'
#
loop_
_entity.id
_entity.type
_entity.pdbx_description
1 polymer ?
#
loop_
_entity_poly.entity_id
_entity_poly.type
_entity_poly.pdbx_seq_one_letter_code
_entity_poly.pdbx_strand_id
1 'polypeptide(L)'
;MRFLLLVSVFLLVACGAPLQEPIPSLEEIEKLEQTVDTSLPLVQQAYSIETEKVCLREGGEWKKVGRQQANACVLPASDAGKACQNSDECEVACVAENSQVKAGKKVQGVCLESTNLFGCRAYISKGIVEPTLCVD
;
A
#
# COMPACT_ATOMS: atom_id res chain seq x y z
N MET A 1 -35.59 7.30 70.75
CA MET A 1 -34.24 6.66 70.71
C MET A 1 -34.08 6.10 69.30
N ARG A 2 -33.29 6.77 68.44
CA ARG A 2 -31.90 6.39 68.08
C ARG A 2 -31.87 5.04 67.34
N PHE A 3 -31.28 4.84 66.17
CA PHE A 3 -30.47 5.64 65.23
C PHE A 3 -30.24 4.72 64.01
N LEU A 4 -29.78 5.28 62.87
CA LEU A 4 -29.00 4.63 61.79
C LEU A 4 -29.74 4.11 60.54
N LEU A 5 -29.81 5.04 59.58
CA LEU A 5 -29.45 4.89 58.16
C LEU A 5 -28.42 3.78 57.90
N LEU A 6 -28.67 2.92 56.89
CA LEU A 6 -27.60 2.28 56.12
C LEU A 6 -27.98 2.21 54.62
N VAL A 7 -27.13 2.90 53.86
CA VAL A 7 -27.07 3.11 52.42
C VAL A 7 -27.02 1.79 51.64
N SER A 8 -27.95 1.58 50.71
CA SER A 8 -27.91 0.48 49.74
C SER A 8 -26.87 0.76 48.67
N VAL A 9 -25.77 0.01 48.71
CA VAL A 9 -24.64 0.06 47.78
C VAL A 9 -25.07 -0.40 46.38
N PHE A 10 -24.88 0.46 45.39
CA PHE A 10 -24.98 0.15 43.96
C PHE A 10 -23.87 -0.83 43.56
N LEU A 11 -24.24 -2.03 43.10
CA LEU A 11 -23.33 -2.97 42.47
C LEU A 11 -23.26 -2.68 40.96
N LEU A 12 -22.26 -1.91 40.54
CA LEU A 12 -21.85 -1.84 39.13
C LEU A 12 -21.04 -3.10 38.81
N VAL A 13 -21.66 -4.08 38.16
CA VAL A 13 -20.96 -5.22 37.56
C VAL A 13 -20.25 -4.70 36.31
N ALA A 14 -18.97 -4.36 36.45
CA ALA A 14 -18.08 -4.10 35.34
C ALA A 14 -17.78 -5.41 34.63
N CYS A 15 -18.21 -5.57 33.37
CA CYS A 15 -17.71 -6.61 32.48
C CYS A 15 -16.25 -6.31 32.15
N GLY A 16 -15.32 -6.79 32.98
CA GLY A 16 -13.89 -6.82 32.67
C GLY A 16 -13.59 -7.97 31.72
N ALA A 17 -13.46 -7.70 30.43
CA ALA A 17 -12.74 -8.60 29.54
C ALA A 17 -11.24 -8.50 29.88
N PRO A 18 -10.51 -9.61 30.11
CA PRO A 18 -9.06 -9.53 30.22
C PRO A 18 -8.49 -9.18 28.84
N LEU A 19 -8.03 -7.95 28.66
CA LEU A 19 -7.10 -7.60 27.59
C LEU A 19 -5.74 -8.17 27.96
N GLN A 20 -5.50 -9.43 27.65
CA GLN A 20 -4.16 -10.00 27.64
C GLN A 20 -3.89 -10.55 26.25
N GLU A 21 -3.78 -9.65 25.26
CA GLU A 21 -2.95 -9.97 24.10
C GLU A 21 -1.51 -10.05 24.64
N PRO A 22 -0.85 -11.22 24.62
CA PRO A 22 0.53 -11.32 25.07
C PRO A 22 1.39 -10.39 24.22
N ILE A 23 2.22 -9.56 24.87
CA ILE A 23 3.19 -8.71 24.16
C ILE A 23 4.12 -9.64 23.36
N PRO A 24 4.24 -9.49 22.03
CA PRO A 24 5.09 -10.34 21.23
C PRO A 24 6.55 -10.24 21.69
N SER A 25 7.25 -11.37 21.69
CA SER A 25 8.68 -11.41 21.98
C SER A 25 9.48 -10.61 20.95
N LEU A 26 10.70 -10.18 21.29
CA LEU A 26 11.57 -9.44 20.37
C LEU A 26 11.83 -10.22 19.07
N GLU A 27 11.91 -11.55 19.16
CA GLU A 27 12.06 -12.45 18.01
C GLU A 27 10.80 -12.50 17.14
N GLU A 28 9.61 -12.44 17.75
CA GLU A 28 8.34 -12.36 17.01
C GLU A 28 8.14 -10.99 16.35
N ILE A 29 8.58 -9.91 17.00
CA ILE A 29 8.57 -8.56 16.42
C ILE A 29 9.50 -8.49 15.21
N GLU A 30 10.73 -9.00 15.31
CA GLU A 30 11.68 -9.04 14.20
C GLU A 30 11.14 -9.87 13.02
N LYS A 31 10.42 -10.96 13.31
CA LYS A 31 9.78 -11.79 12.29
C LYS A 31 8.61 -11.09 11.62
N LEU A 32 7.84 -10.28 12.35
CA LEU A 32 6.72 -9.48 11.83
C LEU A 32 7.21 -8.32 10.95
N GLU A 33 8.33 -7.67 11.29
CA GLU A 33 8.96 -6.64 10.45
C GLU A 33 9.42 -7.18 9.08
N GLN A 34 9.60 -8.49 8.98
CA GLN A 34 10.13 -9.14 7.80
C GLN A 34 9.06 -9.73 6.87
N THR A 35 7.78 -9.69 7.28
CA THR A 35 6.64 -10.16 6.49
C THR A 35 5.97 -9.00 5.77
N VAL A 36 5.77 -9.17 4.45
CA VAL A 36 5.02 -8.21 3.64
C VAL A 36 3.54 -8.56 3.70
N ASP A 37 2.70 -7.55 3.96
CA ASP A 37 1.25 -7.72 3.96
C ASP A 37 0.72 -7.77 2.53
N THR A 38 0.52 -8.99 2.02
CA THR A 38 0.03 -9.23 0.66
C THR A 38 -1.44 -8.87 0.46
N SER A 39 -2.16 -8.45 1.52
CA SER A 39 -3.53 -7.94 1.39
C SER A 39 -3.58 -6.49 0.89
N LEU A 40 -2.46 -5.77 0.95
CA LEU A 40 -2.36 -4.39 0.47
C LEU A 40 -2.18 -4.32 -1.05
N PRO A 41 -2.60 -3.23 -1.71
CA PRO A 41 -2.17 -2.88 -3.07
C PRO A 41 -0.65 -3.02 -3.27
N LEU A 42 -0.23 -3.49 -4.44
CA LEU A 42 1.17 -3.83 -4.73
C LEU A 42 2.15 -2.68 -4.48
N VAL A 43 1.74 -1.44 -4.79
CA VAL A 43 2.55 -0.23 -4.50
C VAL A 43 2.78 -0.05 -3.00
N GLN A 44 1.77 -0.31 -2.17
CA GLN A 44 1.89 -0.19 -0.71
C GLN A 44 2.76 -1.32 -0.14
N GLN A 45 2.68 -2.52 -0.71
CA GLN A 45 3.61 -3.61 -0.39
C GLN A 45 5.05 -3.21 -0.70
N ALA A 46 5.32 -2.64 -1.88
CA ALA A 46 6.67 -2.22 -2.25
C ALA A 46 7.23 -1.13 -1.30
N TYR A 47 6.39 -0.19 -0.86
CA TYR A 47 6.79 0.88 0.05
C TYR A 47 7.02 0.44 1.50
N SER A 48 6.43 -0.67 1.94
CA SER A 48 6.68 -1.20 3.27
C SER A 48 7.96 -2.05 3.36
N ILE A 49 8.60 -2.36 2.23
CA ILE A 49 9.83 -3.16 2.20
C ILE A 49 11.06 -2.26 2.43
N GLU A 50 11.65 -2.38 3.62
CA GLU A 50 12.79 -1.55 4.03
C GLU A 50 14.17 -2.17 3.74
N THR A 51 14.24 -3.42 3.28
CA THR A 51 15.51 -4.12 3.07
C THR A 51 15.60 -4.82 1.72
N GLU A 52 16.81 -4.83 1.15
CA GLU A 52 17.13 -5.55 -0.09
C GLU A 52 16.78 -7.04 -0.01
N LYS A 53 17.12 -7.69 1.11
CA LYS A 53 16.86 -9.11 1.33
C LYS A 53 15.37 -9.45 1.23
N VAL A 54 14.50 -8.61 1.81
CA VAL A 54 13.05 -8.79 1.72
C VAL A 54 12.59 -8.53 0.28
N CYS A 55 13.05 -7.45 -0.34
CA CYS A 55 12.69 -7.12 -1.72
C CYS A 55 12.98 -8.25 -2.71
N LEU A 56 14.19 -8.82 -2.66
CA LEU A 56 14.59 -9.92 -3.52
C LEU A 56 13.77 -11.20 -3.26
N ARG A 57 13.34 -11.42 -2.01
CA ARG A 57 12.49 -12.56 -1.66
C ARG A 57 11.09 -12.43 -2.23
N GLU A 58 10.54 -11.21 -2.23
CA GLU A 58 9.26 -10.88 -2.86
C GLU A 58 9.34 -10.79 -4.40
N GLY A 59 10.51 -11.11 -4.99
CA GLY A 59 10.71 -11.09 -6.44
C GLY A 59 10.90 -9.69 -7.03
N GLY A 60 11.16 -8.69 -6.18
CA GLY A 60 11.45 -7.33 -6.60
C GLY A 60 12.91 -7.07 -6.93
N GLU A 61 13.17 -5.84 -7.38
CA GLU A 61 14.50 -5.28 -7.59
C GLU A 61 14.78 -4.21 -6.53
N TRP A 62 15.90 -4.33 -5.82
CA TRP A 62 16.39 -3.27 -4.94
C TRP A 62 17.22 -2.26 -5.74
N LYS A 63 16.72 -1.04 -5.92
CA LYS A 63 17.40 -0.04 -6.76
C LYS A 63 17.20 1.39 -6.29
N LYS A 64 18.05 2.27 -6.83
CA LYS A 64 17.97 3.71 -6.62
C LYS A 64 16.86 4.29 -7.49
N VAL A 65 15.93 4.99 -6.86
CA VAL A 65 14.75 5.59 -7.51
C VAL A 65 14.65 7.09 -7.24
N GLY A 66 13.92 7.80 -8.10
CA GLY A 66 13.76 9.26 -8.06
C GLY A 66 15.06 10.05 -8.27
N ARG A 67 15.00 11.38 -8.30
CA ARG A 67 16.21 12.23 -8.35
C ARG A 67 17.03 12.13 -7.07
N GLN A 68 16.42 11.81 -5.93
CA GLN A 68 17.13 11.64 -4.66
C GLN A 68 17.98 10.36 -4.61
N GLN A 69 17.78 9.43 -5.55
CA GLN A 69 18.54 8.18 -5.60
C GLN A 69 18.38 7.35 -4.32
N ALA A 70 17.20 7.38 -3.72
CA ALA A 70 16.86 6.60 -2.54
C ALA A 70 16.76 5.12 -2.93
N ASN A 71 17.28 4.23 -2.09
CA ASN A 71 17.08 2.80 -2.27
C ASN A 71 15.63 2.44 -1.95
N ALA A 72 14.96 1.73 -2.84
CA ALA A 72 13.61 1.23 -2.64
C ALA A 72 13.44 -0.12 -3.32
N CYS A 73 12.41 -0.86 -2.87
CA CYS A 73 11.98 -2.05 -3.56
C CYS A 73 11.07 -1.69 -4.74
N VAL A 74 11.36 -2.27 -5.91
CA VAL A 74 10.49 -2.19 -7.09
C VAL A 74 9.96 -3.57 -7.40
N LEU A 75 8.68 -3.79 -7.16
CA LEU A 75 8.00 -5.04 -7.43
C LEU A 75 7.44 -5.04 -8.86
N PRO A 76 7.59 -6.15 -9.62
CA PRO A 76 6.97 -6.28 -10.94
C PRO A 76 5.46 -6.45 -10.83
N ALA A 77 4.71 -5.85 -11.76
CA ALA A 77 3.27 -6.07 -11.87
C ALA A 77 2.98 -7.30 -12.73
N SER A 78 2.11 -8.21 -12.28
CA SER A 78 1.77 -9.43 -13.01
C SER A 78 0.90 -9.17 -14.25
N ASP A 79 0.32 -7.99 -14.33
CA ASP A 79 -0.55 -7.52 -15.41
C ASP A 79 0.10 -6.51 -16.35
N ALA A 80 1.42 -6.33 -16.25
CA ALA A 80 2.20 -5.45 -17.12
C ALA A 80 1.81 -5.59 -18.60
N GLY A 81 1.50 -4.47 -19.23
CA GLY A 81 1.14 -4.39 -20.65
C GLY A 81 -0.27 -4.85 -21.01
N LYS A 82 -1.07 -5.36 -20.06
CA LYS A 82 -2.49 -5.66 -20.33
C LYS A 82 -3.25 -4.38 -20.64
N ALA A 83 -4.19 -4.45 -21.57
CA ALA A 83 -5.01 -3.31 -21.95
C ALA A 83 -5.98 -2.92 -20.82
N CYS A 84 -6.15 -1.63 -20.57
CA CYS A 84 -6.98 -1.11 -19.48
C CYS A 84 -7.68 0.21 -19.86
N GLN A 85 -8.75 0.55 -19.14
CA GLN A 85 -9.45 1.84 -19.25
C GLN A 85 -9.41 2.67 -17.96
N ASN A 86 -9.03 2.09 -16.84
CA ASN A 86 -8.87 2.75 -15.55
C ASN A 86 -7.79 2.06 -14.72
N SER A 87 -7.21 2.77 -13.75
CA SER A 87 -6.16 2.20 -12.88
C SER A 87 -6.65 1.13 -11.90
N ASP A 88 -7.94 1.06 -11.58
CA ASP A 88 -8.51 -0.02 -10.76
C ASP A 88 -8.60 -1.37 -11.51
N GLU A 89 -8.36 -1.36 -12.81
CA GLU A 89 -8.20 -2.58 -13.63
C GLU A 89 -6.77 -3.15 -13.57
N CYS A 90 -5.83 -2.45 -12.91
CA CYS A 90 -4.42 -2.82 -12.85
C CYS A 90 -3.91 -2.95 -11.40
N GLU A 91 -2.87 -3.74 -11.18
CA GLU A 91 -2.18 -3.88 -9.89
C GLU A 91 -1.47 -2.58 -9.45
N VAL A 92 -1.06 -1.76 -10.42
CA VAL A 92 -0.34 -0.51 -10.19
C VAL A 92 -1.10 0.70 -10.74
N ALA A 93 -1.17 0.83 -12.06
CA ALA A 93 -1.83 1.95 -12.72
C ALA A 93 -2.10 1.65 -14.20
N CYS A 94 -3.14 2.29 -14.74
CA CYS A 94 -3.41 2.31 -16.17
C CYS A 94 -2.83 3.58 -16.79
N VAL A 95 -1.94 3.43 -17.77
CA VAL A 95 -1.22 4.56 -18.40
C VAL A 95 -1.31 4.50 -19.92
N ALA A 96 -1.15 5.64 -20.57
CA ALA A 96 -1.01 5.69 -22.02
C ALA A 96 0.30 5.00 -22.41
N GLU A 97 0.25 4.09 -23.38
CA GLU A 97 1.44 3.43 -23.93
C GLU A 97 2.43 4.45 -24.53
N ASN A 98 1.91 5.54 -25.08
CA ASN A 98 2.69 6.70 -25.51
C ASN A 98 2.38 7.92 -24.65
N SER A 99 3.39 8.41 -23.93
CA SER A 99 3.27 9.57 -23.03
C SER A 99 3.06 10.92 -23.74
N GLN A 100 3.16 10.98 -25.07
CA GLN A 100 2.95 12.19 -25.87
C GLN A 100 1.47 12.43 -26.23
N VAL A 101 0.56 11.51 -25.84
CA VAL A 101 -0.87 11.70 -26.10
C VAL A 101 -1.40 12.87 -25.27
N LYS A 102 -2.11 13.78 -25.94
CA LYS A 102 -2.70 14.96 -25.29
C LYS A 102 -3.83 14.55 -24.33
N ALA A 103 -3.91 15.22 -23.19
CA ALA A 103 -5.01 15.08 -22.25
C ALA A 103 -6.39 15.29 -22.91
N GLY A 104 -7.40 14.60 -22.39
CA GLY A 104 -8.79 14.63 -22.89
C GLY A 104 -9.03 13.76 -24.14
N LYS A 105 -8.01 13.09 -24.68
CA LYS A 105 -8.18 12.14 -25.78
C LYS A 105 -8.68 10.80 -25.27
N LYS A 106 -9.57 10.17 -26.04
CA LYS A 106 -9.97 8.78 -25.81
C LYS A 106 -8.92 7.84 -26.37
N VAL A 107 -8.35 7.00 -25.53
CA VAL A 107 -7.38 5.97 -25.91
C VAL A 107 -7.55 4.76 -24.99
N GLN A 108 -7.09 3.60 -25.44
CA GLN A 108 -6.88 2.46 -24.56
C GLN A 108 -5.50 2.60 -23.88
N GLY A 109 -5.45 2.34 -22.58
CA GLY A 109 -4.22 2.32 -21.82
C GLY A 109 -3.62 0.92 -21.75
N VAL A 110 -2.45 0.85 -21.11
CA VAL A 110 -1.77 -0.38 -20.70
C VAL A 110 -1.43 -0.33 -19.21
N CYS A 111 -1.52 -1.48 -18.53
CA CYS A 111 -1.11 -1.59 -17.14
C CYS A 111 0.40 -1.43 -17.01
N LEU A 112 0.81 -0.62 -16.03
CA LEU A 112 2.21 -0.27 -15.79
C LEU A 112 3.04 -1.50 -15.38
N GLU A 113 4.32 -1.51 -15.75
CA GLU A 113 5.20 -2.67 -15.60
C GLU A 113 5.62 -3.01 -14.16
N SER A 114 5.63 -2.03 -13.26
CA SER A 114 6.14 -2.21 -11.90
C SER A 114 5.64 -1.11 -10.96
N THR A 115 5.90 -1.28 -9.66
CA THR A 115 5.61 -0.27 -8.64
C THR A 115 6.49 0.99 -8.72
N ASN A 116 7.41 1.07 -9.69
CA ASN A 116 8.21 2.27 -9.93
C ASN A 116 7.36 3.38 -10.56
N LEU A 117 6.80 4.25 -9.72
CA LEU A 117 5.97 5.39 -10.15
C LEU A 117 6.79 6.64 -10.53
N PHE A 118 8.13 6.62 -10.43
CA PHE A 118 8.96 7.78 -10.78
C PHE A 118 9.02 8.03 -12.28
N GLY A 119 9.09 9.30 -12.69
CA GLY A 119 9.02 9.74 -14.08
C GLY A 119 7.67 10.35 -14.46
N CYS A 120 7.57 10.78 -15.72
CA CYS A 120 6.35 11.40 -16.27
C CYS A 120 5.48 10.37 -16.99
N ARG A 121 4.20 10.29 -16.59
CA ARG A 121 3.22 9.38 -17.20
C ARG A 121 1.91 10.11 -17.44
N ALA A 122 1.21 9.70 -18.50
CA ALA A 122 -0.16 10.12 -18.75
C ALA A 122 -1.09 8.99 -18.30
N TYR A 123 -1.80 9.20 -17.20
CA TYR A 123 -2.71 8.19 -16.64
C TYR A 123 -4.01 8.13 -17.44
N ILE A 124 -4.68 6.98 -17.39
CA ILE A 124 -5.97 6.78 -18.07
C ILE A 124 -7.08 6.62 -17.03
N SER A 125 -8.15 7.37 -17.22
CA SER A 125 -9.36 7.33 -16.42
C SER A 125 -10.56 7.28 -17.36
N LYS A 126 -11.37 6.24 -17.24
CA LYS A 126 -12.56 5.96 -18.06
C LYS A 126 -12.25 6.00 -19.56
N GLY A 127 -11.08 5.48 -19.95
CA GLY A 127 -10.58 5.47 -21.33
C GLY A 127 -10.18 6.86 -21.85
N ILE A 128 -9.98 7.85 -20.96
CA ILE A 128 -9.57 9.22 -21.30
C ILE A 128 -8.20 9.50 -20.68
N VAL A 129 -7.32 10.12 -21.47
CA VAL A 129 -6.00 10.57 -21.01
C VAL A 129 -6.15 11.73 -20.04
N GLU A 130 -5.64 11.54 -18.82
CA GLU A 130 -5.51 12.58 -17.81
C GLU A 130 -4.32 13.51 -18.11
N PRO A 131 -4.25 14.72 -17.51
CA PRO A 131 -3.04 15.53 -17.53
C PRO A 131 -1.81 14.74 -17.08
N THR A 132 -0.68 14.92 -17.77
CA THR A 132 0.57 14.23 -17.44
C THR A 132 0.99 14.55 -16.00
N LEU A 133 1.27 13.51 -15.22
CA LEU A 133 1.81 13.61 -13.87
C LEU A 133 3.27 13.15 -13.88
N CYS A 134 4.14 13.97 -13.32
CA CYS A 134 5.56 13.65 -13.14
C CYS A 134 5.85 13.50 -11.65
N VAL A 135 6.32 12.31 -11.26
CA VAL A 135 6.71 11.99 -9.88
C VAL A 135 8.22 11.90 -9.81
N ASP A 136 8.78 12.42 -8.72
CA ASP A 136 10.21 12.44 -8.43
C ASP A 136 10.56 11.99 -7.02
#